data_AF-A0A7Y3G2H1-F1
#
_entry.id   AF-A0A7Y3G2H1-F1
#
_cell.length_a   1.000
_cell.length_b   1.000
_cell.length_c   1.000
_cell.angle_alpha   90.00
_cell.angle_beta   90.00
_cell.angle_gamma   90.00
#
_symmetry.space_group_name_H-M   'P 1'
#
loop_
_entity.id
_entity.type
_entity.pdbx_description
1 polymer ?
#
loop_
_entity_poly.entity_id
_entity_poly.type
_entity_poly.pdbx_seq_one_letter_code
_entity_poly.pdbx_strand_id
1 'polypeptide(L)'
;MTSTLAISGSLFISMLGPVQQWRGPLTTDGARQVFAEAAQISESDAGRLWGITLYGPMIVVEADSRRAIANGAVDSFQREDDLFVGSLPETIAIANTAFEWQETRWTMLRWPLPEDEEARRRLIAHEMWHRIQTELGLPASGAGNLHLGTRDGRVWMQLEWRALAAALRSEGEDRLDATADALAFREKRHRIFPNAGDDERSLIVHEGLAEYTGVILGSESHGASRKVAIRALGAAPGAPSFVRSFAYTSG
;
A
#
# COMPACT_ATOMS: atom_id res chain seq x y z
N MET A 1 22.78 18.21 13.07
CA MET A 1 22.03 17.00 13.42
C MET A 1 21.61 16.34 12.12
N THR A 2 22.37 15.35 11.68
CA THR A 2 22.15 14.63 10.43
C THR A 2 21.06 13.59 10.66
N SER A 3 19.83 13.89 10.23
CA SER A 3 18.75 12.92 10.19
C SER A 3 19.00 11.94 9.04
N THR A 4 19.38 10.72 9.40
CA THR A 4 19.46 9.60 8.47
C THR A 4 18.03 9.25 8.05
N LEU A 5 17.64 9.60 6.82
CA LEU A 5 16.38 9.15 6.24
C LEU A 5 16.46 7.63 6.08
N ALA A 6 15.74 6.89 6.93
CA ALA A 6 15.53 5.47 6.74
C ALA A 6 14.52 5.30 5.59
N ILE A 7 15.02 5.20 4.36
CA ILE A 7 14.22 4.86 3.18
C ILE A 7 13.88 3.37 3.30
N SER A 8 12.70 3.06 3.83
CA SER A 8 12.11 1.73 3.69
C SER A 8 11.65 1.57 2.25
N GLY A 9 12.52 1.05 1.39
CA GLY A 9 12.11 0.55 0.08
C GLY A 9 11.27 -0.70 0.29
N SER A 10 9.94 -0.55 0.29
CA SER A 10 9.01 -1.69 0.27
C SER A 10 9.02 -2.28 -1.15
N LEU A 11 9.75 -3.38 -1.33
CA LEU A 11 9.63 -4.21 -2.52
C LEU A 11 8.24 -4.87 -2.48
N PHE A 12 7.27 -4.30 -3.20
CA PHE A 12 6.02 -4.96 -3.53
C PHE A 12 6.35 -6.23 -4.33
N ILE A 13 6.43 -7.39 -3.66
CA ILE A 13 6.41 -8.68 -4.35
C ILE A 13 4.95 -8.95 -4.69
N SER A 14 4.56 -8.58 -5.91
CA SER A 14 3.31 -9.03 -6.51
C SER A 14 3.28 -10.56 -6.49
N MET A 15 2.38 -11.15 -5.71
CA MET A 15 2.09 -12.60 -5.73
C MET A 15 1.07 -12.99 -6.80
N LEU A 16 0.88 -12.13 -7.80
CA LEU A 16 0.19 -12.49 -9.02
C LEU A 16 1.28 -12.84 -10.04
N GLY A 17 1.09 -13.94 -10.79
CA GLY A 17 1.93 -14.26 -11.95
C GLY A 17 2.08 -13.06 -12.90
N PRO A 18 2.97 -13.09 -13.89
CA PRO A 18 3.43 -11.91 -14.62
C PRO A 18 2.26 -11.00 -15.01
N VAL A 19 2.09 -9.93 -14.24
CA VAL A 19 1.04 -8.94 -14.47
C VAL A 19 1.51 -8.16 -15.68
N GLN A 20 0.74 -8.24 -16.76
CA GLN A 20 0.96 -7.43 -17.94
C GLN A 20 0.91 -5.96 -17.48
N GLN A 21 1.93 -5.19 -17.85
CA GLN A 21 2.13 -3.80 -17.43
C GLN A 21 1.94 -2.89 -18.63
N TRP A 22 1.42 -1.69 -18.40
CA TRP A 22 1.24 -0.67 -19.44
C TRP A 22 2.51 -0.61 -20.30
N ARG A 23 2.37 -0.97 -21.58
CA ARG A 23 3.53 -1.15 -22.46
C ARG A 23 3.94 0.19 -23.05
N GLY A 24 5.24 0.46 -22.99
CA GLY A 24 5.85 1.63 -23.63
C GLY A 24 6.32 2.70 -22.64
N PRO A 25 6.99 3.74 -23.16
CA PRO A 25 7.57 4.77 -22.34
C PRO A 25 6.52 5.61 -21.63
N LEU A 26 6.87 6.22 -20.50
CA LEU A 26 6.02 7.18 -19.80
C LEU A 26 5.72 8.42 -20.69
N THR A 27 4.48 8.56 -21.13
CA THR A 27 3.99 9.72 -21.90
C THR A 27 3.21 10.69 -21.02
N THR A 28 3.07 11.94 -21.48
CA THR A 28 2.26 12.97 -20.82
C THR A 28 0.79 12.55 -20.73
N ASP A 29 0.24 11.90 -21.76
CA ASP A 29 -1.11 11.34 -21.74
C ASP A 29 -1.26 10.16 -20.77
N GLY A 30 -0.26 9.29 -20.69
CA GLY A 30 -0.25 8.18 -19.74
C GLY A 30 -0.25 8.67 -18.29
N ALA A 31 0.60 9.66 -17.97
CA ALA A 31 0.60 10.29 -16.65
C ALA A 31 -0.72 11.00 -16.35
N ARG A 32 -1.29 11.72 -17.32
CA ARG A 32 -2.60 12.37 -17.20
C ARG A 32 -3.70 11.39 -16.85
N GLN A 33 -3.72 10.21 -17.49
CA GLN A 33 -4.69 9.17 -17.19
C GLN A 33 -4.54 8.65 -15.76
N VAL A 34 -3.31 8.44 -15.28
CA VAL A 34 -3.04 8.03 -13.89
C VAL A 34 -3.53 9.08 -12.90
N PHE A 35 -3.26 10.37 -13.14
CA PHE A 35 -3.72 11.45 -12.25
C PHE A 35 -5.25 11.58 -12.24
N ALA A 36 -5.89 11.44 -13.40
CA ALA A 36 -7.36 11.44 -13.49
C ALA A 36 -7.97 10.25 -12.72
N GLU A 37 -7.38 9.05 -12.84
CA GLU A 37 -7.83 7.87 -12.09
C GLU A 37 -7.64 8.06 -10.57
N ALA A 38 -6.52 8.63 -10.14
CA ALA A 38 -6.25 8.96 -8.74
C ALA A 38 -7.25 9.97 -8.17
N ALA A 39 -7.57 11.03 -8.93
CA ALA A 39 -8.59 12.00 -8.56
C ALA A 39 -9.96 11.33 -8.42
N GLN A 40 -10.37 10.52 -9.39
CA GLN A 40 -11.65 9.81 -9.37
C GLN A 40 -11.77 8.86 -8.17
N ILE A 41 -10.71 8.12 -7.82
CA ILE A 41 -10.67 7.27 -6.63
C ILE A 41 -10.94 8.11 -5.38
N SER A 42 -10.19 9.20 -5.19
CA SER A 42 -10.34 10.08 -4.02
C SER A 42 -11.70 10.77 -3.95
N GLU A 43 -12.21 11.27 -5.07
CA GLU A 43 -13.50 11.95 -5.17
C GLU A 43 -14.66 11.00 -4.85
N SER A 44 -14.57 9.74 -5.29
CA SER A 44 -15.59 8.73 -4.99
C SER A 44 -15.74 8.49 -3.49
N ASP A 45 -14.63 8.53 -2.74
CA ASP A 45 -14.63 8.43 -1.27
C ASP A 45 -15.07 9.74 -0.59
N ALA A 46 -14.75 10.89 -1.18
CA ALA A 46 -15.02 12.21 -0.61
C ALA A 46 -14.53 12.37 0.84
N GLY A 47 -13.43 11.69 1.19
CA GLY A 47 -12.84 11.70 2.53
C GLY A 47 -13.64 10.92 3.58
N ARG A 48 -14.61 10.09 3.18
CA ARG A 48 -15.40 9.29 4.13
C ARG A 48 -14.55 8.29 4.90
N LEU A 49 -13.50 7.75 4.29
CA LEU A 49 -12.69 6.70 4.92
C LEU A 49 -11.76 7.26 6.02
N TRP A 50 -11.14 8.42 5.77
CA TRP A 50 -10.08 8.97 6.63
C TRP A 50 -10.34 10.39 7.16
N GLY A 51 -11.48 10.99 6.83
CA GLY A 51 -11.83 12.36 7.22
C GLY A 51 -11.17 13.46 6.37
N ILE A 52 -10.26 13.09 5.46
CA ILE A 52 -9.57 13.98 4.51
C ILE A 52 -9.47 13.31 3.14
N THR A 53 -9.30 14.10 2.09
CA THR A 53 -9.17 13.60 0.71
C THR A 53 -7.78 13.02 0.44
N LEU A 54 -7.72 11.93 -0.32
CA LEU A 54 -6.48 11.25 -0.66
C LEU A 54 -5.67 11.95 -1.75
N TYR A 55 -6.36 12.48 -2.77
CA TYR A 55 -5.71 13.10 -3.92
C TYR A 55 -4.93 14.36 -3.54
N GLY A 56 -3.78 14.56 -4.17
CA GLY A 56 -2.86 15.66 -3.89
C GLY A 56 -1.68 15.67 -4.87
N PRO A 57 -0.53 16.25 -4.49
CA PRO A 57 0.68 16.23 -5.33
C PRO A 57 1.14 14.80 -5.62
N MET A 58 1.31 14.48 -6.91
CA MET A 58 1.73 13.18 -7.41
C MET A 58 2.79 13.32 -8.50
N ILE A 59 3.69 12.35 -8.55
CA ILE A 59 4.72 12.23 -9.58
C ILE A 59 4.80 10.78 -10.06
N VAL A 60 4.73 10.58 -11.38
CA VAL A 60 4.92 9.28 -12.01
C VAL A 60 6.32 9.23 -12.60
N VAL A 61 7.08 8.17 -12.32
CA VAL A 61 8.50 8.08 -12.68
C VAL A 61 8.79 6.77 -13.41
N GLU A 62 9.38 6.86 -14.59
CA GLU A 62 9.95 5.73 -15.31
C GLU A 62 11.34 5.42 -14.75
N ALA A 63 11.53 4.20 -14.25
CA ALA A 63 12.74 3.85 -13.51
C ALA A 63 14.02 3.89 -14.36
N ASP A 64 13.95 3.43 -15.61
CA ASP A 64 15.13 3.26 -16.45
C ASP A 64 15.68 4.58 -16.98
N SER A 65 14.80 5.51 -17.38
CA SER A 65 15.17 6.83 -17.91
C SER A 65 15.15 7.94 -16.86
N ARG A 66 14.58 7.66 -15.67
CA ARG A 66 14.22 8.64 -14.64
C ARG A 66 13.30 9.75 -15.15
N ARG A 67 12.69 9.60 -16.33
CA ARG A 67 11.67 10.52 -16.83
C ARG A 67 10.55 10.58 -15.82
N ALA A 68 10.17 11.78 -15.44
CA ALA A 68 9.19 12.02 -14.41
C ALA A 68 8.17 13.06 -14.88
N ILE A 69 6.91 12.82 -14.54
CA ILE A 69 5.80 13.72 -14.85
C ILE A 69 5.02 13.96 -13.55
N ALA A 70 4.81 15.22 -13.21
CA ALA A 70 4.13 15.65 -11.98
C ALA A 70 2.85 16.43 -12.30
N ASN A 71 1.85 16.33 -11.42
CA ASN A 71 0.60 17.09 -11.47
C ASN A 71 0.66 18.45 -10.74
N GLY A 72 1.86 18.85 -10.31
CA GLY A 72 2.13 20.10 -9.61
C GLY A 72 3.49 20.66 -9.99
N ALA A 73 3.71 21.94 -9.69
CA ALA A 73 4.92 22.63 -10.08
C ALA A 73 6.17 22.03 -9.43
N VAL A 74 7.23 21.92 -10.24
CA VAL A 74 8.57 21.47 -9.84
C VAL A 74 9.56 22.39 -10.56
N ASP A 75 10.46 23.07 -9.83
CA ASP A 75 11.30 24.14 -10.37
C ASP A 75 12.20 23.67 -11.53
N SER A 76 12.65 22.42 -11.48
CA SER A 76 13.52 21.81 -12.49
C SER A 76 12.77 21.20 -13.68
N PHE A 77 11.44 21.21 -13.68
CA PHE A 77 10.62 20.59 -14.73
C PHE A 77 10.05 21.65 -15.68
N GLN A 78 9.90 21.26 -16.94
CA GLN A 78 9.23 22.09 -17.93
C GLN A 78 7.73 21.88 -17.84
N ARG A 79 6.97 22.98 -17.90
CA ARG A 79 5.50 22.90 -17.93
C ARG A 79 5.04 22.49 -19.32
N GLU A 80 4.23 21.44 -19.38
CA GLU A 80 3.52 20.96 -20.56
C GLU A 80 2.01 20.95 -20.23
N ASP A 81 1.29 21.96 -20.72
CA ASP A 81 -0.11 22.26 -20.37
C ASP A 81 -0.34 22.46 -18.86
N ASP A 82 -0.97 21.50 -18.19
CA ASP A 82 -1.27 21.43 -16.76
C ASP A 82 -0.33 20.48 -16.02
N LEU A 83 0.61 19.83 -16.70
CA LEU A 83 1.59 18.92 -16.13
C LEU A 83 3.01 19.49 -16.18
N PHE A 84 3.91 18.87 -15.42
CA PHE A 84 5.30 19.25 -15.33
C PHE A 84 6.17 18.05 -15.65
N VAL A 85 7.06 18.19 -16.62
CA VAL A 85 7.84 17.10 -17.21
C VAL A 85 9.32 17.36 -17.02
N GLY A 86 10.05 16.35 -16.56
CA GLY A 86 11.50 16.43 -16.42
C GLY A 86 12.13 15.09 -16.09
N SER A 87 13.25 15.13 -15.38
CA SER A 87 13.97 13.95 -14.90
C SER A 87 14.12 14.04 -13.38
N LEU A 88 13.80 12.95 -12.68
CA LEU A 88 13.95 12.88 -11.24
C LEU A 88 15.45 12.88 -10.87
N PRO A 89 15.94 13.77 -10.00
CA PRO A 89 17.35 13.81 -9.61
C PRO A 89 17.87 12.46 -9.07
N GLU A 90 19.10 12.08 -9.42
CA GLU A 90 19.72 10.80 -9.00
C GLU A 90 19.79 10.61 -7.48
N THR A 91 19.76 11.70 -6.72
CA THR A 91 19.74 11.69 -5.25
C THR A 91 18.41 11.19 -4.67
N ILE A 92 17.36 11.08 -5.47
CA ILE A 92 16.04 10.61 -5.05
C ILE A 92 15.86 9.17 -5.52
N ALA A 93 15.63 8.26 -4.57
CA ALA A 93 15.33 6.87 -4.87
C ALA A 93 13.96 6.74 -5.55
N ILE A 94 13.84 5.83 -6.51
CA ILE A 94 12.58 5.55 -7.21
C ILE A 94 11.89 4.38 -6.52
N ALA A 95 10.73 4.64 -5.92
CA ALA A 95 9.88 3.63 -5.29
C ALA A 95 8.42 4.11 -5.29
N ASN A 96 7.47 3.17 -5.21
CA ASN A 96 6.10 3.52 -4.83
C ASN A 96 6.13 3.91 -3.34
N THR A 97 5.92 5.19 -3.03
CA THR A 97 5.92 5.72 -1.66
C THR A 97 5.46 7.18 -1.64
N ALA A 98 5.44 7.79 -0.46
CA ALA A 98 5.37 9.24 -0.31
C ALA A 98 6.71 9.83 0.15
N PHE A 99 7.10 10.97 -0.39
CA PHE A 99 8.39 11.61 -0.09
C PHE A 99 8.31 13.13 -0.12
N GLU A 100 9.22 13.78 0.62
CA GLU A 100 9.36 15.24 0.62
C GLU A 100 10.36 15.68 -0.45
N TRP A 101 9.96 16.61 -1.32
CA TRP A 101 10.84 17.23 -2.29
C TRP A 101 10.34 18.61 -2.70
N GLN A 102 11.22 19.62 -2.65
CA GLN A 102 10.88 21.03 -2.91
C GLN A 102 9.66 21.50 -2.09
N GLU A 103 9.73 21.30 -0.77
CA GLU A 103 8.69 21.69 0.20
C GLU A 103 7.30 21.06 -0.04
N THR A 104 7.22 20.07 -0.93
CA THR A 104 6.00 19.37 -1.28
C THR A 104 6.13 17.90 -0.92
N ARG A 105 5.09 17.36 -0.28
CA ARG A 105 4.95 15.92 -0.04
C ARG A 105 4.24 15.26 -1.21
N TRP A 106 5.01 14.51 -2.00
CA TRP A 106 4.55 13.86 -3.22
C TRP A 106 4.17 12.41 -2.97
N THR A 107 3.11 11.93 -3.62
CA THR A 107 2.95 10.50 -3.92
C THR A 107 3.80 10.15 -5.14
N MET A 108 4.74 9.22 -5.02
CA MET A 108 5.49 8.66 -6.15
C MET A 108 4.84 7.38 -6.64
N LEU A 109 4.62 7.29 -7.95
CA LEU A 109 4.22 6.06 -8.64
C LEU A 109 5.30 5.66 -9.64
N ARG A 110 5.77 4.42 -9.55
CA ARG A 110 6.74 3.85 -10.48
C ARG A 110 6.01 3.35 -11.72
N TRP A 111 6.38 3.87 -12.87
CA TRP A 111 5.94 3.38 -14.17
C TRP A 111 6.71 2.11 -14.58
N PRO A 112 6.06 1.16 -15.29
CA PRO A 112 4.63 1.11 -15.61
C PRO A 112 3.77 0.61 -14.46
N LEU A 113 2.53 1.08 -14.42
CA LEU A 113 1.53 0.62 -13.46
C LEU A 113 0.89 -0.71 -13.93
N PRO A 114 0.22 -1.46 -13.03
CA PRO A 114 -0.54 -2.66 -13.40
C PRO A 114 -1.57 -2.37 -14.51
N GLU A 115 -1.70 -3.27 -15.50
CA GLU A 115 -2.79 -3.17 -16.49
C GLU A 115 -4.15 -3.55 -15.88
N ASP A 116 -4.17 -4.53 -14.99
CA ASP A 116 -5.37 -4.91 -14.24
C ASP A 116 -5.88 -3.70 -13.45
N GLU A 117 -7.13 -3.32 -13.71
CA GLU A 117 -7.71 -2.10 -13.18
C GLU A 117 -7.82 -2.14 -11.65
N GLU A 118 -8.31 -3.24 -11.08
CA GLU A 118 -8.44 -3.37 -9.61
C GLU A 118 -7.07 -3.28 -8.93
N ALA A 119 -6.06 -3.97 -9.47
CA ALA A 119 -4.69 -3.90 -8.96
C ALA A 119 -4.07 -2.50 -9.09
N ARG A 120 -4.32 -1.80 -10.20
CA ARG A 120 -3.83 -0.44 -10.42
C ARG A 120 -4.48 0.56 -9.47
N ARG A 121 -5.81 0.53 -9.35
CA ARG A 121 -6.56 1.41 -8.45
C ARG A 121 -6.17 1.18 -7.00
N ARG A 122 -5.99 -0.09 -6.60
CA ARG A 122 -5.48 -0.45 -5.26
C ARG A 122 -4.10 0.14 -5.00
N LEU A 123 -3.17 0.01 -5.94
CA LEU A 123 -1.83 0.61 -5.82
C LEU A 123 -1.92 2.13 -5.70
N ILE A 124 -2.67 2.80 -6.56
CA ILE A 124 -2.81 4.27 -6.53
C ILE A 124 -3.37 4.74 -5.18
N ALA A 125 -4.45 4.11 -4.69
CA ALA A 125 -5.05 4.43 -3.39
C ALA A 125 -4.09 4.16 -2.22
N HIS A 126 -3.35 3.04 -2.26
CA HIS A 126 -2.32 2.70 -1.27
C HIS A 126 -1.26 3.80 -1.20
N GLU A 127 -0.72 4.24 -2.33
CA GLU A 127 0.35 5.25 -2.34
C GLU A 127 -0.14 6.67 -2.01
N MET A 128 -1.40 7.01 -2.36
CA MET A 128 -2.00 8.26 -1.89
C MET A 128 -2.19 8.28 -0.36
N TRP A 129 -2.44 7.12 0.26
CA TRP A 129 -2.57 7.03 1.71
C TRP A 129 -1.26 7.37 2.42
N HIS A 130 -0.12 6.86 1.95
CA HIS A 130 1.21 7.19 2.50
C HIS A 130 1.51 8.69 2.50
N ARG A 131 0.94 9.45 1.55
CA ARG A 131 1.06 10.91 1.50
C ARG A 131 0.35 11.56 2.70
N ILE A 132 -0.88 11.15 3.00
CA ILE A 132 -1.67 11.75 4.08
C ILE A 132 -1.38 11.17 5.47
N GLN A 133 -0.62 10.08 5.55
CA GLN A 133 -0.34 9.36 6.79
C GLN A 133 0.12 10.25 7.97
N THR A 134 1.00 11.22 7.71
CA THR A 134 1.50 12.12 8.77
C THR A 134 0.45 13.13 9.21
N GLU A 135 -0.41 13.60 8.30
CA GLU A 135 -1.53 14.52 8.59
C GLU A 135 -2.58 13.83 9.50
N LEU A 136 -2.73 12.51 9.36
CA LEU A 136 -3.58 11.69 10.24
C LEU A 136 -2.97 11.43 11.63
N GLY A 137 -1.75 11.90 11.91
CA GLY A 137 -1.07 11.63 13.18
C GLY A 137 -0.60 10.16 13.32
N LEU A 138 -0.41 9.47 12.20
CA LEU A 138 -0.04 8.05 12.13
C LEU A 138 1.35 7.87 11.51
N PRO A 139 2.42 8.54 11.99
CA PRO A 139 3.70 8.61 11.28
C PRO A 139 4.27 7.23 10.92
N ALA A 140 4.93 7.17 9.77
CA ALA A 140 5.57 5.95 9.29
C ALA A 140 6.54 5.40 10.35
N SER A 141 6.31 4.14 10.71
CA SER A 141 7.20 3.36 11.56
C SER A 141 7.12 1.92 11.10
N GLY A 142 8.17 1.13 11.34
CA GLY A 142 8.17 -0.25 10.89
C GLY A 142 9.23 -1.05 11.62
N ALA A 143 8.80 -1.74 12.67
CA ALA A 143 9.64 -2.71 13.33
C ALA A 143 9.97 -3.88 12.40
N GLY A 144 11.07 -4.56 12.72
CA GLY A 144 11.55 -5.68 11.94
C GLY A 144 10.59 -6.87 11.92
N ASN A 145 9.73 -7.08 12.92
CA ASN A 145 8.78 -8.20 12.98
C ASN A 145 9.44 -9.58 12.77
N LEU A 146 10.66 -9.75 13.28
CA LEU A 146 11.51 -10.93 13.03
C LEU A 146 10.90 -12.24 13.56
N HIS A 147 10.01 -12.17 14.55
CA HIS A 147 9.27 -13.32 15.06
C HIS A 147 8.42 -14.00 13.97
N LEU A 148 7.95 -13.25 12.97
CA LEU A 148 7.23 -13.79 11.83
C LEU A 148 8.13 -14.52 10.82
N GLY A 149 9.46 -14.52 11.03
CA GLY A 149 10.41 -15.41 10.36
C GLY A 149 10.56 -16.77 11.04
N THR A 150 10.03 -16.96 12.25
CA THR A 150 10.14 -18.21 13.01
C THR A 150 9.01 -19.18 12.68
N ARG A 151 9.21 -20.47 12.95
CA ARG A 151 8.16 -21.49 12.78
C ARG A 151 6.87 -21.11 13.50
N ASP A 152 6.96 -20.81 14.81
CA ASP A 152 5.78 -20.56 15.62
C ASP A 152 5.06 -19.27 15.20
N GLY A 153 5.81 -18.21 14.89
CA GLY A 153 5.23 -16.96 14.37
C GLY A 153 4.45 -17.20 13.08
N ARG A 154 5.03 -17.97 12.13
CA ARG A 154 4.36 -18.32 10.87
C ARG A 154 3.16 -19.24 11.04
N VAL A 155 3.19 -20.17 11.99
CA VAL A 155 2.06 -21.08 12.25
C VAL A 155 0.87 -20.29 12.78
N TRP A 156 1.07 -19.49 13.83
CA TRP A 156 -0.03 -18.73 14.43
C TRP A 156 -0.57 -17.64 13.49
N MET A 157 0.29 -17.00 12.68
CA MET A 157 -0.17 -16.06 11.65
C MET A 157 -1.03 -16.73 10.58
N GLN A 158 -0.67 -17.94 10.13
CA GLN A 158 -1.49 -18.66 9.16
C GLN A 158 -2.82 -19.14 9.72
N LEU A 159 -2.87 -19.51 11.01
CA LEU A 159 -4.13 -19.84 11.69
C LEU A 159 -5.03 -18.59 11.77
N GLU A 160 -4.46 -17.45 12.15
CA GLU A 160 -5.14 -16.15 12.13
C GLU A 160 -5.70 -15.85 10.73
N TRP A 161 -4.91 -15.96 9.66
CA TRP A 161 -5.38 -15.72 8.29
C TRP A 161 -6.48 -16.66 7.82
N ARG A 162 -6.40 -17.94 8.20
CA ARG A 162 -7.46 -18.92 7.88
C ARG A 162 -8.77 -18.56 8.58
N ALA A 163 -8.70 -18.17 9.85
CA ALA A 163 -9.86 -17.75 10.63
C ALA A 163 -10.45 -16.44 10.08
N LEU A 164 -9.62 -15.44 9.72
CA LEU A 164 -10.07 -14.23 9.03
C LEU A 164 -10.75 -14.55 7.69
N ALA A 165 -10.19 -15.46 6.89
CA ALA A 165 -10.79 -15.85 5.63
C ALA A 165 -12.11 -16.62 5.83
N ALA A 166 -12.24 -17.39 6.92
CA ALA A 166 -13.50 -18.03 7.30
C ALA A 166 -14.53 -16.98 7.72
N ALA A 167 -14.16 -16.03 8.59
CA ALA A 167 -15.02 -14.94 9.04
C ALA A 167 -15.52 -14.07 7.89
N LEU A 168 -14.63 -13.77 6.93
CA LEU A 168 -15.03 -13.08 5.72
C LEU A 168 -16.05 -13.94 4.98
N ARG A 169 -15.85 -15.26 4.80
CA ARG A 169 -16.76 -16.15 4.04
C ARG A 169 -18.12 -16.43 4.72
N SER A 170 -18.23 -16.32 6.03
CA SER A 170 -19.43 -16.66 6.80
C SER A 170 -20.28 -15.43 7.17
N GLU A 171 -21.43 -15.67 7.81
CA GLU A 171 -22.38 -14.68 8.33
C GLU A 171 -22.87 -15.11 9.72
N GLY A 172 -23.56 -14.23 10.46
CA GLY A 172 -24.16 -14.59 11.75
C GLY A 172 -23.15 -15.08 12.79
N GLU A 173 -23.54 -16.11 13.56
CA GLU A 173 -22.72 -16.71 14.62
C GLU A 173 -21.42 -17.30 14.07
N ASP A 174 -21.44 -17.96 12.91
CA ASP A 174 -20.23 -18.51 12.27
C ASP A 174 -19.19 -17.42 11.95
N ARG A 175 -19.61 -16.19 11.66
CA ARG A 175 -18.69 -15.06 11.46
C ARG A 175 -18.09 -14.61 12.79
N LEU A 176 -18.89 -14.56 13.85
CA LEU A 176 -18.44 -14.16 15.18
C LEU A 176 -17.42 -15.17 15.72
N ASP A 177 -17.68 -16.46 15.59
CA ASP A 177 -16.78 -17.53 16.04
C ASP A 177 -15.45 -17.50 15.29
N ALA A 178 -15.49 -17.40 13.95
CA ALA A 178 -14.26 -17.31 13.16
C ALA A 178 -13.47 -16.01 13.44
N THR A 179 -14.16 -14.91 13.80
CA THR A 179 -13.50 -13.67 14.23
C THR A 179 -12.84 -13.85 15.60
N ALA A 180 -13.52 -14.53 16.54
CA ALA A 180 -12.97 -14.84 17.86
C ALA A 180 -11.72 -15.73 17.75
N ASP A 181 -11.75 -16.74 16.87
CA ASP A 181 -10.60 -17.59 16.58
C ASP A 181 -9.41 -16.78 16.05
N ALA A 182 -9.64 -15.88 15.09
CA ALA A 182 -8.58 -15.02 14.55
C ALA A 182 -7.90 -14.18 15.65
N LEU A 183 -8.71 -13.56 16.52
CA LEU A 183 -8.21 -12.77 17.65
C LEU A 183 -7.47 -13.63 18.68
N ALA A 184 -7.95 -14.84 18.96
CA ALA A 184 -7.30 -15.78 19.87
C ALA A 184 -5.93 -16.25 19.32
N PHE A 185 -5.82 -16.50 18.02
CA PHE A 185 -4.55 -16.84 17.37
C PHE A 185 -3.55 -15.68 17.42
N ARG A 186 -4.00 -14.45 17.17
CA ARG A 186 -3.19 -13.24 17.33
C ARG A 186 -2.70 -13.09 18.77
N GLU A 187 -3.60 -13.20 19.74
CA GLU A 187 -3.26 -13.08 21.16
C GLU A 187 -2.25 -14.16 21.58
N LYS A 188 -2.45 -15.40 21.16
CA LYS A 188 -1.52 -16.50 21.44
C LYS A 188 -0.13 -16.20 20.88
N ARG A 189 -0.05 -15.67 19.67
CA ARG A 189 1.21 -15.26 19.03
C ARG A 189 1.89 -14.15 19.82
N HIS A 190 1.16 -13.13 20.25
CA HIS A 190 1.70 -12.03 21.07
C HIS A 190 2.16 -12.49 22.47
N ARG A 191 1.54 -13.53 23.05
CA ARG A 191 2.01 -14.14 24.31
C ARG A 191 3.32 -14.92 24.17
N ILE A 192 3.58 -15.50 22.99
CA ILE A 192 4.82 -16.27 22.72
C ILE A 192 5.99 -15.32 22.45
N PHE A 193 5.73 -14.21 21.75
CA PHE A 193 6.75 -13.25 21.32
C PHE A 193 6.54 -11.92 22.03
N PRO A 194 7.30 -11.64 23.11
CA PRO A 194 7.27 -10.33 23.76
C PRO A 194 7.52 -9.22 22.73
N ASN A 195 6.77 -8.11 22.83
CA ASN A 195 6.77 -6.96 21.91
C ASN A 195 6.11 -7.15 20.53
N ALA A 196 5.69 -8.37 20.16
CA ALA A 196 5.05 -8.63 18.87
C ALA A 196 3.84 -7.71 18.61
N GLY A 197 3.06 -7.39 19.64
CA GLY A 197 1.93 -6.45 19.50
C GLY A 197 2.33 -5.04 19.07
N ASP A 198 3.43 -4.50 19.61
CA ASP A 198 3.91 -3.16 19.27
C ASP A 198 4.64 -3.16 17.92
N ASP A 199 5.47 -4.18 17.70
CA ASP A 199 6.22 -4.36 16.44
C ASP A 199 5.27 -4.53 15.26
N GLU A 200 4.23 -5.35 15.40
CA GLU A 200 3.25 -5.55 14.34
C GLU A 200 2.41 -4.32 14.13
N ARG A 201 1.96 -3.68 15.21
CA ARG A 201 1.16 -2.44 15.11
C ARG A 201 1.90 -1.39 14.29
N SER A 202 3.21 -1.23 14.48
CA SER A 202 3.98 -0.25 13.71
C SER A 202 3.85 -0.48 12.20
N LEU A 203 4.00 -1.72 11.75
CA LEU A 203 3.91 -2.06 10.33
C LEU A 203 2.47 -2.13 9.83
N ILE A 204 1.51 -2.52 10.67
CA ILE A 204 0.08 -2.47 10.36
C ILE A 204 -0.35 -1.03 10.12
N VAL A 205 0.06 -0.09 10.98
CA VAL A 205 -0.23 1.32 10.79
C VAL A 205 0.40 1.82 9.50
N HIS A 206 1.64 1.43 9.19
CA HIS A 206 2.31 1.92 7.99
C HIS A 206 1.83 1.28 6.68
N GLU A 207 1.77 -0.04 6.59
CA GLU A 207 1.50 -0.77 5.35
C GLU A 207 0.10 -1.40 5.33
N GLY A 208 -0.43 -1.76 6.50
CA GLY A 208 -1.76 -2.35 6.65
C GLY A 208 -2.88 -1.36 6.35
N LEU A 209 -2.84 -0.16 6.93
CA LEU A 209 -3.84 0.87 6.66
C LEU A 209 -3.76 1.41 5.22
N ALA A 210 -2.55 1.49 4.65
CA ALA A 210 -2.35 1.79 3.24
C ALA A 210 -3.01 0.72 2.36
N GLU A 211 -2.79 -0.55 2.67
CA GLU A 211 -3.38 -1.66 1.92
C GLU A 211 -4.89 -1.75 2.10
N TYR A 212 -5.41 -1.57 3.31
CA TYR A 212 -6.84 -1.48 3.57
C TYR A 212 -7.49 -0.37 2.73
N THR A 213 -6.87 0.81 2.68
CA THR A 213 -7.31 1.92 1.82
C THR A 213 -7.34 1.51 0.36
N GLY A 214 -6.26 0.86 -0.10
CA GLY A 214 -6.18 0.30 -1.45
C GLY A 214 -7.31 -0.70 -1.75
N VAL A 215 -7.58 -1.63 -0.84
CA VAL A 215 -8.60 -2.67 -1.02
C VAL A 215 -10.01 -2.08 -1.03
N ILE A 216 -10.30 -1.12 -0.15
CA ILE A 216 -11.63 -0.51 -0.07
C ILE A 216 -11.91 0.40 -1.26
N LEU A 217 -10.95 1.25 -1.65
CA LEU A 217 -11.16 2.26 -2.71
C LEU A 217 -10.78 1.78 -4.11
N GLY A 218 -9.95 0.74 -4.19
CA GLY A 218 -9.58 0.09 -5.44
C GLY A 218 -10.65 -0.84 -5.99
N SER A 219 -11.51 -1.39 -5.12
CA SER A 219 -12.59 -2.29 -5.51
C SER A 219 -13.90 -1.54 -5.81
N GLU A 220 -14.68 -2.07 -6.76
CA GLU A 220 -15.96 -1.47 -7.19
C GLU A 220 -17.07 -1.54 -6.13
N SER A 221 -16.95 -2.45 -5.15
CA SER A 221 -17.94 -2.66 -4.10
C SER A 221 -17.35 -3.35 -2.87
N HIS A 222 -18.08 -3.31 -1.76
CA HIS A 222 -17.78 -4.08 -0.56
C HIS A 222 -17.70 -5.60 -0.82
N GLY A 223 -18.51 -6.11 -1.75
CA GLY A 223 -18.46 -7.52 -2.15
C GLY A 223 -17.19 -7.87 -2.92
N ALA A 224 -16.70 -6.95 -3.75
CA ALA A 224 -15.44 -7.09 -4.46
C ALA A 224 -14.24 -6.99 -3.50
N SER A 225 -14.21 -5.98 -2.62
CA SER A 225 -13.13 -5.82 -1.64
C SER A 225 -13.01 -7.03 -0.71
N ARG A 226 -14.15 -7.60 -0.29
CA ARG A 226 -14.20 -8.87 0.45
C ARG A 226 -13.57 -10.04 -0.32
N LYS A 227 -13.83 -10.16 -1.63
CA LYS A 227 -13.21 -11.22 -2.47
C LYS A 227 -11.71 -11.00 -2.61
N VAL A 228 -11.25 -9.76 -2.74
CA VAL A 228 -9.82 -9.40 -2.77
C VAL A 228 -9.15 -9.84 -1.46
N ALA A 229 -9.70 -9.45 -0.31
CA ALA A 229 -9.18 -9.81 1.00
C ALA A 229 -9.11 -11.34 1.19
N ILE A 230 -10.18 -12.07 0.83
CA ILE A 230 -10.20 -13.55 0.89
C ILE A 230 -9.10 -14.16 0.02
N ARG A 231 -8.86 -13.61 -1.19
CA ARG A 231 -7.82 -14.09 -2.10
C ARG A 231 -6.43 -13.83 -1.53
N ALA A 232 -6.20 -12.64 -0.99
CA ALA A 232 -4.93 -12.27 -0.35
C ALA A 232 -4.61 -13.20 0.83
N LEU A 233 -5.56 -13.42 1.73
CA LEU A 233 -5.43 -14.34 2.87
C LEU A 233 -5.13 -15.79 2.43
N GLY A 234 -5.74 -16.23 1.32
CA GLY A 234 -5.50 -17.56 0.76
C GLY A 234 -4.11 -17.73 0.12
N ALA A 235 -3.57 -16.67 -0.48
CA ALA A 235 -2.27 -16.69 -1.15
C ALA A 235 -1.09 -16.43 -0.20
N ALA A 236 -1.29 -15.66 0.87
CA ALA A 236 -0.26 -15.23 1.80
C ALA A 236 0.63 -16.34 2.40
N PRO A 237 0.14 -17.57 2.69
CA PRO A 237 1.00 -18.67 3.13
C PRO A 237 2.15 -19.01 2.17
N GLY A 238 1.99 -18.71 0.87
CA GLY A 238 3.00 -18.89 -0.16
C GLY A 238 4.17 -17.91 -0.08
N ALA A 239 4.13 -16.89 0.79
CA ALA A 239 5.20 -15.92 0.89
C ALA A 239 6.52 -16.54 1.36
N PRO A 240 7.67 -16.12 0.80
CA PRO A 240 8.98 -16.54 1.28
C PRO A 240 9.25 -16.07 2.72
N SER A 241 8.64 -14.95 3.14
CA SER A 241 8.73 -14.41 4.48
C SER A 241 7.47 -13.62 4.83
N PHE A 242 7.08 -13.61 6.10
CA PHE A 242 5.95 -12.82 6.64
C PHE A 242 6.40 -11.53 7.32
N VAL A 243 7.70 -11.41 7.62
CA VAL A 243 8.35 -10.34 8.40
C VAL A 243 7.94 -8.93 7.94
N ARG A 244 7.82 -8.70 6.63
CA ARG A 244 7.37 -7.40 6.08
C ARG A 244 6.05 -7.49 5.32
N SER A 245 5.61 -8.69 4.94
CA SER A 245 4.47 -8.89 4.04
C SER A 245 3.14 -9.10 4.76
N PHE A 246 3.15 -9.45 6.06
CA PHE A 246 1.92 -9.79 6.77
C PHE A 246 0.94 -8.61 6.86
N ALA A 247 1.45 -7.38 6.99
CA ALA A 247 0.63 -6.18 7.11
C ALA A 247 -0.21 -5.94 5.85
N TYR A 248 0.31 -6.25 4.66
CA TYR A 248 -0.45 -6.20 3.39
C TYR A 248 -1.53 -7.30 3.28
N THR A 249 -1.53 -8.29 4.19
CA THR A 249 -2.52 -9.38 4.14
C THR A 249 -3.65 -9.16 5.13
N SER A 250 -3.32 -8.71 6.34
CA SER A 250 -4.26 -8.66 7.47
C SER A 250 -3.99 -7.51 8.45
N GLY A 251 -3.34 -6.45 7.98
CA GLY A 251 -3.24 -5.20 8.73
C GLY A 251 -4.55 -4.43 8.77
#